data_AF-A0AAJ2HE19-F1
#
_entry.id   AF-A0AAJ2HE19-F1
#
_cell.length_a   1.000
_cell.length_b   1.000
_cell.length_c   1.000
_cell.angle_alpha   90.00
_cell.angle_beta   90.00
_cell.angle_gamma   90.00
#
_symmetry.space_group_name_H-M   'P 1'
#
loop_
_entity.id
_entity.type
_entity.pdbx_description
1 polymer ?
#
loop_
_entity_poly.entity_id
_entity_poly.type
_entity_poly.pdbx_seq_one_letter_code
_entity_poly.pdbx_strand_id
1 'polypeptide(L)'
;MVLAVLVGLTVLAAAWIGIRGALAYGHLRDAQTAAVAARASLADPATAADAIAEISAETAAAHRLTSDPVWRAAEGVAWIGPQLRAVSTVAASLDDVAGSALAPLVDVASSFSVDSLAPVDGRIDLAAFTALEEPAAAGAAGVRDAAAALDGLDRPALLAPLRDAVDEVSDLLDEVQVGAGALARATALIPGMLGADGPRNYLILFQNNAEWRSLGGIPGAVALLATDDGRMSLAAQESSRDFSVSDASVLPLGPEVQSIYGERPGRWIQNVTQVPDFPLAAHLAQEMWAREHDGQRVDGVIAMDPVALSYLLAATGPVELPTGDVLTTENAVPLLLNEAYLRYEDPDEQDKFFAAAAASVFDALSSGGFAPADLVSALARSGDERRLLLWSDHDDDQALLADTTLAGALPRTDADIARFGVYLNDGTGSKMTYYAGADTTVAWTSCIAGPRGVTGQAELTVTVRNDAPADAATLPDYITGGGSFGIPPGVARTVGYLYLPTGFSLADATMSDGSGFGGGVHDGRRVLTFSVDLAPGESATATVRADTAEPAASVLEVVQTPGVKTSSVPTAACGDAGP
;
A
#
# COMPACT_ATOMS: atom_id res chain seq x y z
N MET A 1 -62.45 -26.64 -6.36
CA MET A 1 -62.14 -26.40 -4.93
C MET A 1 -60.63 -26.40 -4.68
N VAL A 2 -59.90 -27.48 -4.98
CA VAL A 2 -58.43 -27.57 -4.79
C VAL A 2 -57.66 -26.46 -5.51
N LEU A 3 -57.97 -26.16 -6.76
CA LEU A 3 -57.31 -25.09 -7.52
C LEU A 3 -57.52 -23.69 -6.91
N ALA A 4 -58.72 -23.40 -6.41
CA ALA A 4 -59.04 -22.11 -5.79
C ALA A 4 -58.32 -21.94 -4.43
N VAL A 5 -58.17 -23.04 -3.68
CA VAL A 5 -57.40 -23.07 -2.43
C VAL A 5 -55.91 -22.87 -2.72
N LEU A 6 -55.36 -23.53 -3.74
CA LEU A 6 -53.97 -23.36 -4.14
C LEU A 6 -53.67 -21.92 -4.58
N VAL A 7 -54.51 -21.33 -5.43
CA VAL A 7 -54.37 -19.93 -5.86
C VAL A 7 -54.47 -18.97 -4.66
N GLY A 8 -55.42 -19.19 -3.75
CA GLY A 8 -55.55 -18.39 -2.53
C GLY A 8 -54.30 -18.46 -1.64
N LEU A 9 -53.73 -19.65 -1.45
CA LEU A 9 -52.48 -19.83 -0.70
C LEU A 9 -51.29 -19.17 -1.38
N THR A 10 -51.20 -19.22 -2.72
CA THR A 10 -50.14 -18.53 -3.46
C THR A 10 -50.25 -17.00 -3.34
N VAL A 11 -51.45 -16.43 -3.39
CA VAL A 11 -51.65 -14.98 -3.21
C VAL A 11 -51.31 -14.55 -1.78
N LEU A 12 -51.70 -15.33 -0.78
CA LEU A 12 -51.34 -15.06 0.61
C LEU A 12 -49.84 -15.16 0.84
N ALA A 13 -49.17 -16.17 0.26
CA ALA A 13 -47.72 -16.30 0.32
C ALA A 13 -47.02 -15.13 -0.39
N ALA A 14 -47.50 -14.71 -1.56
CA ALA A 14 -46.96 -13.56 -2.28
C ALA A 14 -47.14 -12.24 -1.50
N ALA A 15 -48.32 -12.03 -0.89
CA ALA A 15 -48.56 -10.87 -0.04
C ALA A 15 -47.69 -10.90 1.23
N TRP A 16 -47.52 -12.08 1.85
CA TRP A 16 -46.65 -12.28 3.00
C TRP A 16 -45.19 -11.93 2.68
N ILE A 17 -44.67 -12.48 1.57
CA ILE A 17 -43.32 -12.20 1.08
C ILE A 17 -43.17 -10.73 0.72
N GLY A 18 -44.13 -10.12 0.03
CA GLY A 18 -44.09 -8.71 -0.34
C GLY A 18 -44.05 -7.78 0.87
N ILE A 19 -44.87 -8.04 1.89
CA ILE A 19 -44.88 -7.25 3.14
C ILE A 19 -43.55 -7.42 3.87
N ARG A 20 -43.07 -8.67 4.05
CA ARG A 20 -41.81 -8.92 4.74
C ARG A 20 -40.61 -8.34 4.01
N GLY A 21 -40.60 -8.41 2.68
CA GLY A 21 -39.55 -7.82 1.85
C GLY A 21 -39.53 -6.30 1.96
N ALA A 22 -40.71 -5.64 1.97
CA ALA A 22 -40.79 -4.20 2.17
C ALA A 22 -40.31 -3.76 3.58
N LEU A 23 -40.65 -4.54 4.62
CA LEU A 23 -40.17 -4.29 5.97
C LEU A 23 -38.66 -4.52 6.09
N ALA A 24 -38.14 -5.61 5.52
CA ALA A 24 -36.71 -5.91 5.51
C ALA A 24 -35.92 -4.81 4.77
N TYR A 25 -36.43 -4.33 3.63
CA TYR A 25 -35.84 -3.19 2.93
C TYR A 25 -35.81 -1.92 3.78
N GLY A 26 -36.87 -1.65 4.55
CA GLY A 26 -36.89 -0.53 5.51
C GLY A 26 -35.75 -0.64 6.52
N HIS A 27 -35.63 -1.78 7.19
CA HIS A 27 -34.56 -2.03 8.16
C HIS A 27 -33.15 -1.94 7.53
N LEU A 28 -32.94 -2.49 6.33
CA LEU A 28 -31.65 -2.37 5.64
C LEU A 28 -31.29 -0.92 5.30
N ARG A 29 -32.29 -0.11 4.94
CA ARG A 29 -32.10 1.32 4.65
C ARG A 29 -31.81 2.13 5.91
N ASP A 30 -32.43 1.78 7.03
CA ASP A 30 -32.18 2.40 8.32
C ASP A 30 -30.76 2.03 8.80
N ALA A 31 -30.37 0.75 8.67
CA ALA A 31 -29.00 0.30 8.90
C ALA A 31 -27.97 1.04 8.04
N GLN A 32 -28.23 1.22 6.74
CA GLN A 32 -27.36 2.00 5.84
C GLN A 32 -27.22 3.45 6.32
N THR A 33 -28.32 4.07 6.76
CA THR A 33 -28.31 5.44 7.28
C THR A 33 -27.48 5.53 8.56
N ALA A 34 -27.63 4.57 9.47
CA ALA A 34 -26.84 4.48 10.69
C ALA A 34 -25.35 4.25 10.38
N ALA A 35 -25.00 3.42 9.40
CA ALA A 35 -23.62 3.20 8.96
C ALA A 35 -22.97 4.47 8.38
N VAL A 36 -23.70 5.24 7.57
CA VAL A 36 -23.22 6.53 7.05
C VAL A 36 -22.99 7.54 8.19
N ALA A 37 -23.90 7.59 9.17
CA ALA A 37 -23.73 8.43 10.36
C ALA A 37 -22.52 7.98 11.20
N ALA A 38 -22.34 6.67 11.39
CA ALA A 38 -21.20 6.10 12.11
C ALA A 38 -19.86 6.49 11.47
N ARG A 39 -19.78 6.45 10.12
CA ARG A 39 -18.57 6.84 9.36
C ARG A 39 -18.15 8.28 9.66
N ALA A 40 -19.10 9.18 9.90
CA ALA A 40 -18.83 10.57 10.24
C ALA A 40 -18.35 10.77 11.69
N SER A 41 -18.38 9.73 12.52
CA SER A 41 -18.07 9.80 13.97
C SER A 41 -17.10 8.71 14.43
N LEU A 42 -16.35 8.08 13.52
CA LEU A 42 -15.37 7.02 13.83
C LEU A 42 -14.27 7.44 14.81
N ALA A 43 -14.04 8.74 15.00
CA ALA A 43 -13.09 9.26 15.98
C ALA A 43 -13.58 9.16 17.43
N ASP A 44 -14.86 8.85 17.67
CA ASP A 44 -15.44 8.64 19.00
C ASP A 44 -15.88 7.17 19.19
N PRO A 45 -15.13 6.37 19.97
CA PRO A 45 -15.44 4.97 20.23
C PRO A 45 -16.83 4.73 20.82
N ALA A 46 -17.35 5.65 21.64
CA ALA A 46 -18.68 5.51 22.25
C ALA A 46 -19.79 5.67 21.20
N THR A 47 -19.65 6.66 20.33
CA THR A 47 -20.58 6.88 19.22
C THR A 47 -20.51 5.74 18.20
N ALA A 48 -19.32 5.19 17.94
CA ALA A 48 -19.15 4.02 17.07
C ALA A 48 -19.84 2.77 17.65
N ALA A 49 -19.75 2.57 18.97
CA ALA A 49 -20.40 1.47 19.67
C ALA A 49 -21.93 1.51 19.54
N ASP A 50 -22.52 2.67 19.81
CA ASP A 50 -23.97 2.88 19.70
C ASP A 50 -24.45 2.66 18.26
N ALA A 51 -23.69 3.15 17.27
CA ALA A 51 -24.04 2.98 15.87
C ALA A 51 -23.94 1.51 15.41
N ILE A 52 -22.92 0.76 15.83
CA ILE A 52 -22.81 -0.67 15.51
C ILE A 52 -23.95 -1.46 16.16
N ALA A 53 -24.35 -1.11 17.39
CA ALA A 53 -25.50 -1.74 18.04
C ALA A 53 -26.82 -1.45 17.29
N GLU A 54 -27.01 -0.23 16.78
CA GLU A 54 -28.16 0.13 15.95
C GLU A 54 -28.15 -0.64 14.62
N ILE A 55 -27.02 -0.65 13.90
CA ILE A 55 -26.86 -1.39 12.63
C ILE A 55 -27.13 -2.89 12.86
N SER A 56 -26.62 -3.46 13.95
CA SER A 56 -26.85 -4.86 14.34
C SER A 56 -28.33 -5.13 14.58
N ALA A 57 -29.04 -4.26 15.30
CA ALA A 57 -30.47 -4.43 15.57
C ALA A 57 -31.32 -4.40 14.28
N GLU A 58 -31.02 -3.47 13.37
CA GLU A 58 -31.72 -3.29 12.10
C GLU A 58 -31.44 -4.44 11.13
N THR A 59 -30.16 -4.83 10.96
CA THR A 59 -29.77 -5.96 10.10
C THR A 59 -30.33 -7.29 10.61
N ALA A 60 -30.32 -7.53 11.92
CA ALA A 60 -30.96 -8.70 12.54
C ALA A 60 -32.48 -8.73 12.28
N ALA A 61 -33.15 -7.58 12.29
CA ALA A 61 -34.57 -7.50 11.97
C ALA A 61 -34.83 -7.86 10.49
N ALA A 62 -34.02 -7.33 9.57
CA ALA A 62 -34.08 -7.68 8.15
C ALA A 62 -33.82 -9.19 7.94
N HIS A 63 -32.82 -9.76 8.61
CA HIS A 63 -32.50 -11.18 8.52
C HIS A 63 -33.66 -12.06 9.02
N ARG A 64 -34.28 -11.74 10.16
CA ARG A 64 -35.47 -12.47 10.67
C ARG A 64 -36.69 -12.40 9.74
N LEU A 65 -36.86 -11.28 9.04
CA LEU A 65 -37.95 -11.11 8.07
C LEU A 65 -37.73 -11.92 6.78
N THR A 66 -36.49 -12.28 6.48
CA THR A 66 -36.09 -12.94 5.22
C THR A 66 -35.63 -14.39 5.43
N SER A 67 -35.74 -14.94 6.63
CA SER A 67 -35.28 -16.30 6.98
C SER A 67 -36.41 -17.28 7.31
N ASP A 68 -37.67 -16.86 7.23
CA ASP A 68 -38.81 -17.71 7.60
C ASP A 68 -39.10 -18.83 6.57
N PRO A 69 -39.79 -19.91 6.97
CA PRO A 69 -40.03 -21.05 6.09
C PRO A 69 -40.78 -20.71 4.79
N VAL A 70 -41.66 -19.69 4.80
CA VAL A 70 -42.39 -19.26 3.59
C VAL A 70 -41.43 -18.55 2.64
N TRP A 71 -40.55 -17.70 3.16
CA TRP A 71 -39.49 -17.05 2.38
C TRP A 71 -38.54 -18.07 1.75
N ARG A 72 -37.98 -18.98 2.56
CA ARG A 72 -37.06 -20.03 2.08
C ARG A 72 -37.68 -20.95 1.03
N ALA A 73 -38.98 -21.28 1.18
CA ALA A 73 -39.67 -22.06 0.17
C ALA A 73 -39.79 -21.30 -1.17
N ALA A 74 -39.97 -19.98 -1.12
CA ALA A 74 -40.11 -19.14 -2.31
C ALA A 74 -38.78 -18.89 -3.05
N GLU A 75 -37.64 -19.02 -2.37
CA GLU A 75 -36.31 -18.96 -3.01
C GLU A 75 -36.08 -20.05 -4.07
N GLY A 76 -36.84 -21.14 -4.03
CA GLY A 76 -36.80 -22.21 -5.02
C GLY A 76 -37.60 -21.92 -6.30
N VAL A 77 -38.36 -20.82 -6.34
CA VAL A 77 -39.23 -20.48 -7.48
C VAL A 77 -38.40 -19.88 -8.62
N ALA A 78 -38.61 -20.34 -9.85
CA ALA A 78 -37.93 -19.76 -11.02
C ALA A 78 -38.20 -18.25 -11.14
N TRP A 79 -37.20 -17.48 -11.58
CA TRP A 79 -37.21 -16.02 -11.75
C TRP A 79 -37.32 -15.17 -10.47
N ILE A 80 -38.18 -15.56 -9.52
CA ILE A 80 -38.39 -14.85 -8.25
C ILE A 80 -37.34 -15.27 -7.21
N GLY A 81 -37.00 -16.56 -7.20
CA GLY A 81 -36.11 -17.16 -6.22
C GLY A 81 -34.73 -16.51 -6.11
N PRO A 82 -34.04 -16.20 -7.24
CA PRO A 82 -32.78 -15.45 -7.20
C PRO A 82 -32.91 -14.08 -6.52
N GLN A 83 -34.03 -13.37 -6.71
CA GLN A 83 -34.25 -12.07 -6.08
C GLN A 83 -34.41 -12.20 -4.55
N LEU A 84 -35.23 -13.17 -4.11
CA LEU A 84 -35.46 -13.42 -2.69
C LEU A 84 -34.20 -13.91 -1.98
N ARG A 85 -33.40 -14.75 -2.67
CA ARG A 85 -32.12 -15.23 -2.17
C ARG A 85 -31.12 -14.09 -2.01
N ALA A 86 -31.01 -13.20 -3.00
CA ALA A 86 -30.13 -12.04 -2.89
C ALA A 86 -30.50 -11.16 -1.69
N VAL A 87 -31.80 -10.87 -1.48
CA VAL A 87 -32.26 -10.10 -0.32
C VAL A 87 -31.93 -10.81 1.00
N SER A 88 -32.18 -12.12 1.11
CA SER A 88 -31.84 -12.87 2.34
C SER A 88 -30.34 -12.97 2.57
N THR A 89 -29.54 -13.11 1.51
CA THR A 89 -28.07 -13.18 1.60
C THR A 89 -27.51 -11.84 2.04
N VAL A 90 -27.96 -10.71 1.48
CA VAL A 90 -27.55 -9.38 1.93
C VAL A 90 -27.92 -9.16 3.39
N ALA A 91 -29.17 -9.47 3.78
CA ALA A 91 -29.60 -9.30 5.16
C ALA A 91 -28.81 -10.18 6.15
N ALA A 92 -28.54 -11.44 5.79
CA ALA A 92 -27.73 -12.34 6.61
C ALA A 92 -26.29 -11.85 6.73
N SER A 93 -25.67 -11.46 5.62
CA SER A 93 -24.26 -11.06 5.60
C SER A 93 -24.02 -9.78 6.40
N LEU A 94 -24.95 -8.82 6.31
CA LEU A 94 -24.87 -7.59 7.11
C LEU A 94 -25.14 -7.84 8.60
N ASP A 95 -26.06 -8.75 8.94
CA ASP A 95 -26.32 -9.18 10.33
C ASP A 95 -25.11 -9.90 10.93
N ASP A 96 -24.49 -10.81 10.18
CA ASP A 96 -23.28 -11.51 10.59
C ASP A 96 -22.11 -10.53 10.81
N VAL A 97 -21.93 -9.54 9.91
CA VAL A 97 -20.90 -8.50 10.07
C VAL A 97 -21.15 -7.65 11.30
N ALA A 98 -22.34 -7.07 11.45
CA ALA A 98 -22.63 -6.14 12.53
C ALA A 98 -22.72 -6.84 13.90
N GLY A 99 -23.41 -7.98 13.96
CA GLY A 99 -23.71 -8.70 15.19
C GLY A 99 -22.65 -9.69 15.63
N SER A 100 -21.97 -10.37 14.71
CA SER A 100 -21.01 -11.44 15.05
C SER A 100 -19.55 -11.02 14.83
N ALA A 101 -19.26 -10.25 13.78
CA ALA A 101 -17.90 -9.88 13.42
C ALA A 101 -17.40 -8.63 14.17
N LEU A 102 -18.22 -7.56 14.21
CA LEU A 102 -17.81 -6.25 14.75
C LEU A 102 -18.20 -6.03 16.21
N ALA A 103 -19.28 -6.64 16.71
CA ALA A 103 -19.72 -6.42 18.09
C ALA A 103 -18.65 -6.79 19.15
N PRO A 104 -17.93 -7.93 19.06
CA PRO A 104 -16.88 -8.25 20.03
C PRO A 104 -15.73 -7.24 20.04
N LEU A 105 -15.41 -6.64 18.88
CA LEU A 105 -14.39 -5.60 18.77
C LEU A 105 -14.78 -4.34 19.53
N VAL A 106 -16.05 -3.94 19.43
CA VAL A 106 -16.60 -2.79 20.16
C VAL A 106 -16.57 -3.04 21.66
N ASP A 107 -16.97 -4.22 22.11
CA ASP A 107 -16.96 -4.56 23.54
C ASP A 107 -15.56 -4.42 24.14
N VAL A 108 -14.53 -4.93 23.44
CA VAL A 108 -13.14 -4.79 23.88
C VAL A 108 -12.67 -3.34 23.74
N ALA A 109 -12.92 -2.67 22.61
CA ALA A 109 -12.49 -1.30 22.38
C ALA A 109 -13.11 -0.31 23.39
N SER A 110 -14.34 -0.56 23.86
CA SER A 110 -15.00 0.26 24.89
C SER A 110 -14.25 0.27 26.23
N SER A 111 -13.36 -0.71 26.47
CA SER A 111 -12.53 -0.81 27.66
C SER A 111 -11.19 -0.07 27.55
N PHE A 112 -10.83 0.43 26.36
CA PHE A 112 -9.59 1.16 26.10
C PHE A 112 -9.88 2.56 25.53
N SER A 113 -9.05 3.54 25.90
CA SER A 113 -9.05 4.83 25.20
C SER A 113 -8.15 4.74 23.98
N VAL A 114 -8.56 5.31 22.84
CA VAL A 114 -7.69 5.45 21.66
C VAL A 114 -6.40 6.22 22.03
N ASP A 115 -6.48 7.17 22.98
CA ASP A 115 -5.33 7.92 23.48
C ASP A 115 -4.27 7.02 24.15
N SER A 116 -4.65 5.83 24.63
CA SER A 116 -3.69 4.88 25.22
C SER A 116 -2.77 4.21 24.20
N LEU A 117 -3.09 4.34 22.91
CA LEU A 117 -2.24 3.87 21.82
C LEU A 117 -1.09 4.85 21.51
N ALA A 118 -1.15 6.09 22.03
CA ALA A 118 -0.04 7.02 21.94
C ALA A 118 1.13 6.53 22.81
N PRO A 119 2.39 6.63 22.33
CA PRO A 119 3.56 6.36 23.16
C PRO A 119 3.60 7.29 24.38
N VAL A 120 3.95 6.78 25.55
CA VAL A 120 4.25 7.59 26.75
C VAL A 120 5.70 7.34 27.13
N ASP A 121 6.54 8.39 27.09
CA ASP A 121 7.98 8.31 27.37
C ASP A 121 8.68 7.21 26.55
N GLY A 122 8.31 7.09 25.26
CA GLY A 122 8.84 6.10 24.33
C GLY A 122 8.30 4.69 24.51
N ARG A 123 7.24 4.47 25.31
CA ARG A 123 6.59 3.17 25.48
C ARG A 123 5.15 3.17 25.00
N ILE A 124 4.79 2.18 24.18
CA ILE A 124 3.42 1.88 23.79
C ILE A 124 2.87 0.78 24.71
N ASP A 125 1.64 0.94 25.21
CA ASP A 125 0.97 -0.11 25.97
C ASP A 125 0.46 -1.21 25.02
N LEU A 126 0.99 -2.42 25.17
CA LEU A 126 0.66 -3.56 24.32
C LEU A 126 -0.66 -4.24 24.72
N ALA A 127 -1.21 -3.94 25.90
CA ALA A 127 -2.39 -4.62 26.43
C ALA A 127 -3.62 -4.49 25.51
N ALA A 128 -3.81 -3.31 24.89
CA ALA A 128 -4.91 -3.08 23.96
C ALA A 128 -4.78 -3.95 22.71
N PHE A 129 -3.57 -4.07 22.15
CA PHE A 129 -3.32 -4.88 20.96
C PHE A 129 -3.55 -6.37 21.25
N THR A 130 -3.01 -6.87 22.36
CA THR A 130 -3.20 -8.27 22.78
C THR A 130 -4.66 -8.60 23.06
N ALA A 131 -5.41 -7.67 23.68
CA ALA A 131 -6.84 -7.88 23.94
C ALA A 131 -7.69 -7.88 22.65
N LEU A 132 -7.26 -7.15 21.61
CA LEU A 132 -7.95 -7.02 20.33
C LEU A 132 -7.55 -8.09 19.31
N GLU A 133 -6.48 -8.86 19.52
CA GLU A 133 -5.97 -9.82 18.54
C GLU A 133 -7.03 -10.84 18.08
N GLU A 134 -7.61 -11.61 19.00
CA GLU A 134 -8.62 -12.62 18.67
C GLU A 134 -9.92 -12.00 18.11
N PRO A 135 -10.52 -10.95 18.73
CA PRO A 135 -11.68 -10.26 18.17
C PRO A 135 -11.43 -9.68 16.77
N ALA A 136 -10.25 -9.13 16.50
CA ALA A 136 -9.90 -8.56 15.19
C ALA A 136 -9.76 -9.65 14.13
N ALA A 137 -9.11 -10.76 14.46
CA ALA A 137 -8.99 -11.90 13.56
C ALA A 137 -10.37 -12.49 13.23
N ALA A 138 -11.24 -12.67 14.24
CA ALA A 138 -12.61 -13.15 14.05
C ALA A 138 -13.45 -12.16 13.22
N GLY A 139 -13.33 -10.86 13.49
CA GLY A 139 -14.01 -9.80 12.76
C GLY A 139 -13.61 -9.78 11.28
N ALA A 140 -12.30 -9.84 10.99
CA ALA A 140 -11.79 -9.89 9.62
C ALA A 140 -12.24 -11.15 8.88
N ALA A 141 -12.34 -12.30 9.56
CA ALA A 141 -12.88 -13.52 8.97
C ALA A 141 -14.37 -13.41 8.65
N GLY A 142 -15.17 -12.89 9.58
CA GLY A 142 -16.62 -12.70 9.38
C GLY A 142 -16.94 -11.75 8.22
N VAL A 143 -16.20 -10.65 8.09
CA VAL A 143 -16.36 -9.72 6.96
C VAL A 143 -15.98 -10.38 5.63
N ARG A 144 -14.91 -11.18 5.60
CA ARG A 144 -14.50 -11.91 4.40
C ARG A 144 -15.54 -12.94 3.96
N ASP A 145 -16.11 -13.67 4.92
CA ASP A 145 -17.16 -14.65 4.63
C ASP A 145 -18.43 -13.96 4.09
N ALA A 146 -18.76 -12.78 4.63
CA ALA A 146 -19.86 -11.95 4.13
C ALA A 146 -19.63 -11.45 2.70
N ALA A 147 -18.43 -10.94 2.38
CA ALA A 147 -18.07 -10.52 1.02
C ALA A 147 -18.17 -11.70 0.03
N ALA A 148 -17.58 -12.85 0.38
CA ALA A 148 -17.64 -14.05 -0.45
C ALA A 148 -19.08 -14.58 -0.66
N ALA A 149 -19.96 -14.43 0.32
CA ALA A 149 -21.37 -14.78 0.19
C ALA A 149 -22.10 -13.91 -0.85
N LEU A 150 -21.77 -12.62 -0.92
CA LEU A 150 -22.33 -11.70 -1.91
C LEU A 150 -21.76 -11.95 -3.31
N ASP A 151 -20.47 -12.27 -3.42
CA ASP A 151 -19.82 -12.64 -4.69
C ASP A 151 -20.40 -13.91 -5.30
N GLY A 152 -20.86 -14.83 -4.45
CA GLY A 152 -21.53 -16.07 -4.87
C GLY A 152 -22.91 -15.86 -5.51
N LEU A 153 -23.47 -14.64 -5.53
CA LEU A 153 -24.77 -14.34 -6.13
C LEU A 153 -24.68 -14.22 -7.66
N ASP A 154 -25.61 -14.86 -8.37
CA ASP A 154 -25.76 -14.75 -9.83
C ASP A 154 -26.31 -13.36 -10.23
N ARG A 155 -25.42 -12.36 -10.31
CA ARG A 155 -25.76 -10.96 -10.63
C ARG A 155 -26.58 -10.82 -11.92
N PRO A 156 -26.25 -11.51 -13.04
CA PRO A 156 -27.06 -11.48 -14.25
C PRO A 156 -28.52 -11.91 -14.07
N ALA A 157 -28.81 -12.82 -13.13
CA ALA A 157 -30.17 -13.26 -12.84
C ALA A 157 -30.98 -12.23 -12.01
N LEU A 158 -30.34 -11.22 -11.44
CA LEU A 158 -31.00 -10.19 -10.64
C LEU A 158 -31.63 -9.10 -11.52
N LEU A 159 -32.76 -8.55 -11.06
CA LEU A 159 -33.34 -7.34 -11.64
C LEU A 159 -32.41 -6.15 -11.37
N ALA A 160 -32.26 -5.25 -12.34
CA ALA A 160 -31.28 -4.15 -12.26
C ALA A 160 -31.30 -3.38 -10.92
N PRO A 161 -32.45 -2.93 -10.38
CA PRO A 161 -32.43 -2.21 -9.10
C PRO A 161 -31.92 -3.03 -7.91
N LEU A 162 -32.13 -4.36 -7.93
CA LEU A 162 -31.60 -5.22 -6.88
C LEU A 162 -30.12 -5.50 -7.14
N ARG A 163 -29.73 -5.73 -8.39
CA ARG A 163 -28.33 -5.91 -8.77
C ARG A 163 -27.48 -4.74 -8.31
N ASP A 164 -27.89 -3.52 -8.66
CA ASP A 164 -27.18 -2.29 -8.28
C ASP A 164 -27.05 -2.17 -6.75
N ALA A 165 -28.10 -2.55 -6.00
CA ALA A 165 -28.05 -2.53 -4.54
C ALA A 165 -27.12 -3.61 -3.96
N VAL A 166 -27.05 -4.81 -4.54
CA VAL A 166 -26.09 -5.83 -4.10
C VAL A 166 -24.67 -5.38 -4.48
N ASP A 167 -24.46 -4.75 -5.64
CA ASP A 167 -23.16 -4.21 -6.06
C ASP A 167 -22.68 -3.15 -5.05
N GLU A 168 -23.54 -2.18 -4.70
CA GLU A 168 -23.24 -1.16 -3.67
C GLU A 168 -22.87 -1.75 -2.30
N VAL A 169 -23.57 -2.80 -1.85
CA VAL A 169 -23.23 -3.48 -0.59
C VAL A 169 -21.92 -4.26 -0.71
N SER A 170 -21.61 -4.82 -1.87
CA SER A 170 -20.36 -5.56 -2.10
C SER A 170 -19.18 -4.59 -2.01
N ASP A 171 -19.26 -3.45 -2.70
CA ASP A 171 -18.24 -2.39 -2.63
C ASP A 171 -18.01 -1.91 -1.19
N LEU A 172 -19.09 -1.74 -0.41
CA LEU A 172 -18.97 -1.37 1.01
C LEU A 172 -18.31 -2.47 1.85
N LEU A 173 -18.65 -3.75 1.63
CA LEU A 173 -18.03 -4.86 2.33
C LEU A 173 -16.55 -5.00 1.98
N ASP A 174 -16.16 -4.69 0.74
CA ASP A 174 -14.75 -4.66 0.33
C ASP A 174 -13.98 -3.57 1.09
N GLU A 175 -14.54 -2.35 1.22
CA GLU A 175 -13.95 -1.29 2.05
C GLU A 175 -13.76 -1.75 3.51
N VAL A 176 -14.79 -2.38 4.09
CA VAL A 176 -14.75 -2.88 5.48
C VAL A 176 -13.77 -4.03 5.63
N GLN A 177 -13.65 -4.91 4.63
CA GLN A 177 -12.72 -6.03 4.63
C GLN A 177 -11.27 -5.56 4.68
N VAL A 178 -10.93 -4.50 3.92
CA VAL A 178 -9.59 -3.88 3.94
C VAL A 178 -9.28 -3.37 5.34
N GLY A 179 -10.19 -2.62 5.95
CA GLY A 179 -10.02 -2.07 7.31
C GLY A 179 -9.91 -3.14 8.39
N ALA A 180 -10.82 -4.13 8.38
CA ALA A 180 -10.82 -5.23 9.35
C ALA A 180 -9.55 -6.10 9.22
N GLY A 181 -9.12 -6.38 7.98
CA GLY A 181 -7.87 -7.09 7.72
C GLY A 181 -6.64 -6.31 8.20
N ALA A 182 -6.61 -4.98 8.02
CA ALA A 182 -5.54 -4.14 8.53
C ALA A 182 -5.47 -4.15 10.07
N LEU A 183 -6.62 -4.05 10.75
CA LEU A 183 -6.70 -4.14 12.21
C LEU A 183 -6.20 -5.50 12.71
N ALA A 184 -6.68 -6.60 12.12
CA ALA A 184 -6.27 -7.95 12.50
C ALA A 184 -4.78 -8.19 12.33
N ARG A 185 -4.17 -7.69 11.23
CA ARG A 185 -2.72 -7.76 11.04
C ARG A 185 -1.98 -6.90 12.05
N ALA A 186 -2.45 -5.68 12.32
CA ALA A 186 -1.80 -4.77 13.26
C ALA A 186 -1.79 -5.33 14.69
N THR A 187 -2.90 -5.90 15.16
CA THR A 187 -2.98 -6.48 16.51
C THR A 187 -2.14 -7.75 16.67
N ALA A 188 -1.95 -8.51 15.60
CA ALA A 188 -1.06 -9.66 15.58
C ALA A 188 0.44 -9.28 15.48
N LEU A 189 0.78 -8.27 14.66
CA LEU A 189 2.17 -7.89 14.39
C LEU A 189 2.79 -6.99 15.46
N ILE A 190 2.07 -5.94 15.88
CA ILE A 190 2.64 -4.85 16.68
C ILE A 190 3.21 -5.34 18.03
N PRO A 191 2.53 -6.21 18.82
CA PRO A 191 3.08 -6.66 20.10
C PRO A 191 4.43 -7.35 19.95
N GLY A 192 4.53 -8.31 19.04
CA GLY A 192 5.78 -9.00 18.73
C GLY A 192 6.83 -8.00 18.25
N MET A 193 6.44 -7.12 17.32
CA MET A 193 7.36 -6.13 16.77
C MET A 193 7.94 -5.18 17.83
N LEU A 194 7.15 -4.83 18.85
CA LEU A 194 7.55 -3.96 19.95
C LEU A 194 8.15 -4.71 21.14
N GLY A 195 8.45 -6.00 20.97
CA GLY A 195 9.22 -6.80 21.92
C GLY A 195 8.40 -7.39 23.07
N ALA A 196 7.13 -7.73 22.86
CA ALA A 196 6.31 -8.43 23.87
C ALA A 196 6.94 -9.77 24.33
N ASP A 197 7.57 -10.50 23.41
CA ASP A 197 8.20 -11.81 23.67
C ASP A 197 9.71 -11.73 23.90
N GLY A 198 10.25 -10.51 23.94
CA GLY A 198 11.67 -10.23 24.14
C GLY A 198 12.20 -9.13 23.21
N PRO A 199 13.42 -8.63 23.46
CA PRO A 199 13.96 -7.50 22.71
C PRO A 199 14.12 -7.80 21.23
N ARG A 200 13.72 -6.85 20.37
CA ARG A 200 13.92 -6.92 18.91
C ARG A 200 14.61 -5.67 18.38
N ASN A 201 15.42 -5.82 17.34
CA ASN A 201 16.14 -4.74 16.68
C ASN A 201 15.74 -4.62 15.21
N TYR A 202 15.48 -3.41 14.74
CA TYR A 202 15.14 -3.14 13.35
C TYR A 202 16.15 -2.18 12.73
N LEU A 203 16.56 -2.48 11.50
CA LEU A 203 17.35 -1.55 10.71
C LEU A 203 16.42 -0.62 9.94
N ILE A 204 16.51 0.69 10.15
CA ILE A 204 15.75 1.69 9.40
C ILE A 204 16.64 2.27 8.31
N LEU A 205 16.21 2.14 7.06
CA LEU A 205 16.84 2.71 5.87
C LEU A 205 16.15 4.03 5.52
N PHE A 206 16.83 5.15 5.77
CA PHE A 206 16.34 6.46 5.36
C PHE A 206 16.70 6.74 3.92
N GLN A 207 15.70 6.69 3.05
CA GLN A 207 15.87 6.84 1.62
C GLN A 207 15.98 8.30 1.21
N ASN A 208 16.74 8.57 0.16
CA ASN A 208 16.82 9.87 -0.48
C ASN A 208 16.18 9.83 -1.88
N ASN A 209 14.96 10.32 -2.02
CA ASN A 209 14.25 10.34 -3.32
C ASN A 209 14.89 11.28 -4.35
N ALA A 210 15.86 12.11 -3.96
CA ALA A 210 16.62 12.91 -4.92
C ALA A 210 17.62 12.07 -5.73
N GLU A 211 17.84 10.82 -5.35
CA GLU A 211 18.71 9.84 -6.02
C GLU A 211 17.91 8.55 -6.23
N TRP A 212 17.14 8.51 -7.31
CA TRP A 212 16.16 7.43 -7.52
C TRP A 212 16.77 6.04 -7.43
N ARG A 213 16.06 5.17 -6.73
CA ARG A 213 16.17 3.72 -6.80
C ARG A 213 14.77 3.16 -6.91
N SER A 214 14.65 1.92 -7.37
CA SER A 214 13.37 1.33 -7.74
C SER A 214 12.36 1.36 -6.58
N LEU A 215 12.83 1.20 -5.35
CA LEU A 215 12.03 1.29 -4.13
C LEU A 215 11.93 2.71 -3.51
N GLY A 216 12.26 3.76 -4.24
CA GLY A 216 12.10 5.17 -3.82
C GLY A 216 13.40 5.98 -3.93
N GLY A 217 14.45 5.53 -3.26
CA GLY A 217 15.75 6.22 -3.25
C GLY A 217 16.87 5.39 -2.66
N ILE A 218 18.10 5.91 -2.73
CA ILE A 218 19.25 5.31 -2.03
C ILE A 218 19.06 5.41 -0.51
N PRO A 219 19.43 4.39 0.29
CA PRO A 219 19.62 4.56 1.73
C PRO A 219 20.83 5.46 1.99
N GLY A 220 20.57 6.71 2.35
CA GLY A 220 21.62 7.70 2.65
C GLY A 220 22.10 7.63 4.09
N ALA A 221 21.17 7.31 5.00
CA ALA A 221 21.40 7.12 6.42
C ALA A 221 20.69 5.85 6.89
N VAL A 222 21.21 5.28 7.97
CA VAL A 222 20.74 4.03 8.57
C VAL A 222 20.60 4.23 10.08
N ALA A 223 19.59 3.62 10.70
CA ALA A 223 19.43 3.63 12.14
C ALA A 223 19.09 2.24 12.69
N LEU A 224 19.52 1.98 13.92
CA LEU A 224 19.12 0.80 14.68
C LEU A 224 18.02 1.18 15.68
N LEU A 225 16.80 0.70 15.46
CA LEU A 225 15.70 0.82 16.39
C LEU A 225 15.64 -0.41 17.29
N ALA A 226 15.81 -0.23 18.60
CA ALA A 226 15.64 -1.29 19.59
C ALA A 226 14.25 -1.19 20.24
N THR A 227 13.61 -2.34 20.40
CA THR A 227 12.29 -2.48 21.02
C THR A 227 12.31 -3.52 22.13
N ASP A 228 11.64 -3.26 23.25
CA ASP A 228 11.57 -4.17 24.40
C ASP A 228 10.32 -3.85 25.25
N ASP A 229 9.38 -4.78 25.39
CA ASP A 229 8.15 -4.63 26.18
C ASP A 229 7.39 -3.32 25.90
N GLY A 230 7.23 -2.99 24.61
CA GLY A 230 6.55 -1.78 24.14
C GLY A 230 7.43 -0.54 24.10
N ARG A 231 8.63 -0.57 24.70
CA ARG A 231 9.57 0.56 24.71
C ARG A 231 10.36 0.59 23.41
N MET A 232 10.48 1.77 22.81
CA MET A 232 11.27 2.04 21.63
C MET A 232 12.47 2.92 21.98
N SER A 233 13.61 2.67 21.35
CA SER A 233 14.79 3.53 21.47
C SER A 233 15.65 3.49 20.22
N LEU A 234 16.21 4.64 19.86
CA LEU A 234 17.18 4.75 18.78
C LEU A 234 18.56 4.36 19.32
N ALA A 235 19.00 3.14 19.03
CA ALA A 235 20.21 2.54 19.58
C ALA A 235 21.49 2.98 18.83
N ALA A 236 21.38 3.25 17.53
CA ALA A 236 22.47 3.75 16.70
C ALA A 236 21.94 4.56 15.51
N GLN A 237 22.77 5.46 14.99
CA GLN A 237 22.56 6.17 13.72
C GLN A 237 23.89 6.20 12.96
N GLU A 238 23.84 5.87 11.68
CA GLU A 238 25.01 5.77 10.80
C GLU A 238 24.73 6.36 9.43
N SER A 239 25.79 6.75 8.76
CA SER A 239 25.77 7.16 7.36
C SER A 239 26.00 5.97 6.46
N SER A 240 25.49 6.04 5.24
CA SER A 240 25.86 5.07 4.21
C SER A 240 27.38 5.03 3.92
N ARG A 241 28.13 6.05 4.36
CA ARG A 241 29.60 6.14 4.27
C ARG A 241 30.33 5.29 5.31
N ASP A 242 29.64 4.87 6.37
CA ASP A 242 30.21 4.03 7.43
C ASP A 242 30.26 2.53 7.02
N PHE A 243 29.62 2.17 5.91
CA PHE A 243 29.62 0.82 5.36
C PHE A 243 30.72 0.63 4.32
N SER A 244 31.48 -0.46 4.45
CA SER A 244 32.51 -0.85 3.49
C SER A 244 31.89 -1.33 2.18
N VAL A 245 32.43 -0.85 1.07
CA VAL A 245 32.07 -1.36 -0.26
C VAL A 245 32.64 -2.75 -0.43
N SER A 246 31.78 -3.73 -0.70
CA SER A 246 32.21 -5.11 -0.95
C SER A 246 32.75 -5.28 -2.38
N ASP A 247 33.79 -6.10 -2.54
CA ASP A 247 34.38 -6.43 -3.86
C ASP A 247 33.41 -7.23 -4.75
N ALA A 248 32.57 -8.06 -4.12
CA ALA A 248 31.51 -8.86 -4.73
C ALA A 248 30.23 -8.72 -3.90
N SER A 249 29.10 -9.15 -4.46
CA SER A 249 27.82 -9.12 -3.77
C SER A 249 27.87 -9.85 -2.42
N VAL A 250 27.35 -9.23 -1.35
CA VAL A 250 27.34 -9.81 0.00
C VAL A 250 26.49 -11.08 0.07
N LEU A 251 25.40 -11.14 -0.69
CA LEU A 251 24.58 -12.33 -0.89
C LEU A 251 24.43 -12.64 -2.39
N PRO A 252 24.20 -13.89 -2.80
CA PRO A 252 23.94 -14.23 -4.20
C PRO A 252 22.63 -13.59 -4.72
N LEU A 253 22.69 -12.81 -5.80
CA LEU A 253 21.51 -12.15 -6.39
C LEU A 253 20.72 -13.03 -7.39
N GLY A 254 21.19 -14.24 -7.70
CA GLY A 254 20.62 -15.07 -8.77
C GLY A 254 20.92 -14.51 -10.18
N PRO A 255 20.79 -15.33 -11.24
CA PRO A 255 21.20 -14.95 -12.59
C PRO A 255 20.30 -13.89 -13.23
N GLU A 256 19.00 -13.91 -12.93
CA GLU A 256 18.00 -12.98 -13.47
C GLU A 256 18.28 -11.54 -13.00
N VAL A 257 18.37 -11.32 -11.69
CA VAL A 257 18.69 -10.01 -11.11
C VAL A 257 20.07 -9.55 -11.57
N GLN A 258 21.09 -10.41 -11.57
CA GLN A 258 22.42 -10.04 -12.05
C GLN A 258 22.42 -9.60 -13.52
N SER A 259 21.60 -10.23 -14.37
CA SER A 259 21.53 -9.87 -15.78
C SER A 259 20.91 -8.48 -16.02
N ILE A 260 20.02 -8.03 -15.12
CA ILE A 260 19.28 -6.77 -15.25
C ILE A 260 19.96 -5.64 -14.45
N TYR A 261 20.38 -5.91 -13.23
CA TYR A 261 20.87 -4.92 -12.25
C TYR A 261 22.37 -5.03 -11.97
N GLY A 262 23.03 -6.11 -12.41
CA GLY A 262 24.41 -6.40 -12.05
C GLY A 262 24.58 -6.75 -10.56
N GLU A 263 25.79 -6.58 -10.04
CA GLU A 263 26.11 -6.88 -8.64
C GLU A 263 26.03 -5.67 -7.71
N ARG A 264 25.73 -4.48 -8.24
CA ARG A 264 25.68 -3.24 -7.45
C ARG A 264 24.73 -3.32 -6.25
N PRO A 265 23.53 -3.92 -6.36
CA PRO A 265 22.61 -3.99 -5.23
C PRO A 265 23.22 -4.63 -3.98
N GLY A 266 24.05 -5.67 -4.15
CA GLY A 266 24.66 -6.38 -3.04
C GLY A 266 26.06 -5.92 -2.67
N ARG A 267 26.57 -4.82 -3.24
CA ARG A 267 27.94 -4.34 -2.97
C ARG A 267 28.00 -3.02 -2.23
N TRP A 268 26.94 -2.21 -2.34
CA TRP A 268 26.83 -0.87 -1.76
C TRP A 268 25.51 -0.76 -1.00
N ILE A 269 25.53 -0.31 0.25
CA ILE A 269 24.31 -0.10 1.04
C ILE A 269 23.37 0.91 0.35
N GLN A 270 23.92 1.90 -0.35
CA GLN A 270 23.17 2.88 -1.15
C GLN A 270 22.37 2.24 -2.31
N ASN A 271 22.73 1.02 -2.72
CA ASN A 271 22.13 0.36 -3.88
C ASN A 271 21.23 -0.83 -3.52
N VAL A 272 21.05 -1.19 -2.25
CA VAL A 272 20.20 -2.34 -1.87
C VAL A 272 18.76 -2.18 -2.37
N THR A 273 18.27 -0.93 -2.50
CA THR A 273 16.93 -0.57 -3.00
C THR A 273 16.82 -0.48 -4.53
N GLN A 274 17.89 -0.85 -5.26
CA GLN A 274 17.97 -0.72 -6.71
C GLN A 274 17.11 -1.75 -7.46
N VAL A 275 16.84 -2.89 -6.83
CA VAL A 275 15.91 -3.91 -7.33
C VAL A 275 14.52 -3.63 -6.72
N PRO A 276 13.42 -3.69 -7.48
CA PRO A 276 12.06 -3.48 -6.98
C PRO A 276 11.52 -4.66 -6.15
N ASP A 277 12.32 -5.14 -5.21
CA ASP A 277 12.03 -6.26 -4.33
C ASP A 277 12.59 -5.92 -2.95
N PHE A 278 11.72 -5.44 -2.05
CA PHE A 278 12.14 -5.03 -0.72
C PHE A 278 12.63 -6.18 0.17
N PRO A 279 12.05 -7.40 0.13
CA PRO A 279 12.63 -8.55 0.83
C PRO A 279 14.09 -8.81 0.42
N LEU A 280 14.40 -8.73 -0.88
CA LEU A 280 15.80 -8.82 -1.34
C LEU A 280 16.65 -7.66 -0.77
N ALA A 281 16.15 -6.42 -0.84
CA ALA A 281 16.84 -5.25 -0.31
C ALA A 281 17.13 -5.38 1.20
N ALA A 282 16.16 -5.89 1.97
CA ALA A 282 16.22 -6.09 3.40
C ALA A 282 17.26 -7.16 3.78
N HIS A 283 17.28 -8.30 3.08
CA HIS A 283 18.31 -9.32 3.29
C HIS A 283 19.72 -8.79 3.00
N LEU A 284 19.89 -8.01 1.93
CA LEU A 284 21.17 -7.39 1.62
C LEU A 284 21.60 -6.38 2.69
N ALA A 285 20.68 -5.53 3.16
CA ALA A 285 20.95 -4.56 4.21
C ALA A 285 21.28 -5.24 5.55
N GLN A 286 20.55 -6.29 5.93
CA GLN A 286 20.81 -7.09 7.13
C GLN A 286 22.20 -7.73 7.09
N GLU A 287 22.59 -8.31 5.95
CA GLU A 287 23.92 -8.91 5.78
C GLU A 287 25.03 -7.85 5.81
N MET A 288 24.83 -6.69 5.18
CA MET A 288 25.79 -5.57 5.23
C MET A 288 25.95 -5.07 6.67
N TRP A 289 24.86 -4.91 7.41
CA TRP A 289 24.90 -4.55 8.83
C TRP A 289 25.70 -5.57 9.64
N ALA A 290 25.42 -6.86 9.47
CA ALA A 290 26.11 -7.93 10.19
C ALA A 290 27.63 -7.94 9.92
N ARG A 291 28.07 -7.59 8.70
CA ARG A 291 29.51 -7.54 8.37
C ARG A 291 30.25 -6.38 9.03
N GLU A 292 29.60 -5.22 9.13
CA GLU A 292 30.18 -4.05 9.80
C GLU A 292 30.15 -4.19 11.33
N HIS A 293 29.17 -4.94 11.86
CA HIS A 293 28.88 -5.01 13.30
C HIS A 293 29.16 -6.39 13.92
N ASP A 294 30.31 -6.99 13.60
CA ASP A 294 30.80 -8.23 14.23
C ASP A 294 29.76 -9.40 14.26
N GLY A 295 28.91 -9.48 13.23
CA GLY A 295 27.88 -10.51 13.08
C GLY A 295 26.55 -10.20 13.76
N GLN A 296 26.32 -8.97 14.23
CA GLN A 296 25.02 -8.55 14.79
C GLN A 296 23.90 -8.74 13.75
N ARG A 297 22.83 -9.44 14.15
CA ARG A 297 21.63 -9.61 13.34
C ARG A 297 20.51 -8.70 13.85
N VAL A 298 19.68 -8.23 12.92
CA VAL A 298 18.44 -7.49 13.19
C VAL A 298 17.24 -8.36 12.88
N ASP A 299 16.13 -8.13 13.58
CA ASP A 299 14.85 -8.86 13.46
C ASP A 299 14.00 -8.39 12.27
N GLY A 300 14.35 -7.26 11.67
CA GLY A 300 13.67 -6.76 10.48
C GLY A 300 14.33 -5.51 9.91
N VAL A 301 13.83 -5.09 8.75
CA VAL A 301 14.28 -3.88 8.05
C VAL A 301 13.08 -3.05 7.66
N ILE A 302 13.14 -1.76 7.97
CA ILE A 302 12.16 -0.74 7.60
C ILE A 302 12.82 0.20 6.60
N ALA A 303 12.12 0.62 5.55
CA ALA A 303 12.56 1.74 4.72
C ALA A 303 11.52 2.84 4.72
N MET A 304 11.98 4.09 4.81
CA MET A 304 11.11 5.25 4.71
C MET A 304 11.79 6.45 4.06
N ASP A 305 10.99 7.35 3.51
CA ASP A 305 11.47 8.51 2.78
C ASP A 305 10.98 9.86 3.38
N PRO A 306 11.57 11.01 3.00
CA PRO A 306 11.16 12.32 3.50
C PRO A 306 9.73 12.76 3.17
N VAL A 307 9.07 12.14 2.19
CA VAL A 307 7.65 12.39 1.91
C VAL A 307 6.78 11.65 2.93
N ALA A 308 7.12 10.40 3.28
CA ALA A 308 6.48 9.72 4.40
C ALA A 308 6.68 10.48 5.71
N LEU A 309 7.88 11.03 5.93
CA LEU A 309 8.14 11.88 7.09
C LEU A 309 7.24 13.12 7.14
N SER A 310 6.94 13.76 6.01
CA SER A 310 6.04 14.91 6.00
C SER A 310 4.62 14.53 6.42
N TYR A 311 4.17 13.30 6.16
CA TYR A 311 2.89 12.79 6.66
C TYR A 311 2.90 12.59 8.17
N LEU A 312 4.02 12.09 8.71
CA LEU A 312 4.20 11.97 10.17
C LEU A 312 4.18 13.35 10.85
N LEU A 313 4.82 14.36 10.25
CA LEU A 313 4.82 15.73 10.76
C LEU A 313 3.43 16.40 10.72
N ALA A 314 2.56 15.97 9.81
CA ALA A 314 1.16 16.40 9.83
C ALA A 314 0.41 15.88 11.05
N ALA A 315 0.80 14.72 11.58
CA ALA A 315 0.23 14.14 12.81
C ALA A 315 0.91 14.68 14.08
N THR A 316 2.24 14.74 14.14
CA THR A 316 2.97 15.19 15.33
C THR A 316 3.01 16.70 15.50
N GLY A 317 2.76 17.45 14.42
CA GLY A 317 3.07 18.86 14.33
C GLY A 317 4.56 19.14 14.06
N PRO A 318 4.94 20.42 13.96
CA PRO A 318 6.31 20.86 13.67
C PRO A 318 7.32 20.37 14.72
N VAL A 319 8.53 20.04 14.26
CA VAL A 319 9.63 19.55 15.11
C VAL A 319 10.79 20.53 15.07
N GLU A 320 11.21 21.04 16.22
CA GLU A 320 12.38 21.90 16.34
C GLU A 320 13.67 21.07 16.32
N LEU A 321 14.62 21.47 15.48
CA LEU A 321 15.93 20.82 15.38
C LEU A 321 16.96 21.56 16.26
N PRO A 322 17.99 20.86 16.77
CA PRO A 322 19.11 21.50 17.49
C PRO A 322 19.84 22.58 16.69
N THR A 323 19.75 22.56 15.36
CA THR A 323 20.31 23.59 14.47
C THR A 323 19.55 24.92 14.51
N GLY A 324 18.34 24.94 15.09
CA GLY A 324 17.42 26.06 15.08
C GLY A 324 16.45 26.06 13.89
N ASP A 325 16.57 25.11 12.96
CA ASP A 325 15.56 24.85 11.94
C ASP A 325 14.30 24.26 12.57
N VAL A 326 13.15 24.49 11.94
CA VAL A 326 11.88 23.85 12.31
C VAL A 326 11.44 23.00 11.13
N LEU A 327 11.32 21.69 11.34
CA LEU A 327 10.83 20.76 10.35
C LEU A 327 9.30 20.75 10.36
N THR A 328 8.70 21.02 9.20
CA THR A 328 7.25 21.07 8.99
C THR A 328 6.85 20.17 7.82
N THR A 329 5.55 19.90 7.69
CA THR A 329 4.99 19.16 6.56
C THR A 329 5.38 19.77 5.21
N GLU A 330 5.42 21.09 5.11
CA GLU A 330 5.69 21.81 3.86
C GLU A 330 7.17 21.85 3.50
N ASN A 331 8.05 21.94 4.50
CA ASN A 331 9.48 22.12 4.26
C ASN A 331 10.31 20.83 4.34
N ALA A 332 9.81 19.74 4.94
CA ALA A 332 10.61 18.55 5.17
C ALA A 332 11.21 17.98 3.87
N VAL A 333 10.40 17.92 2.81
CA VAL A 333 10.84 17.43 1.50
C VAL A 333 11.91 18.34 0.87
N PRO A 334 11.67 19.64 0.60
CA PRO A 334 12.70 20.49 0.00
C PRO A 334 13.93 20.66 0.90
N LEU A 335 13.75 20.73 2.22
CA LEU A 335 14.84 20.87 3.18
C LEU A 335 15.78 19.66 3.14
N LEU A 336 15.23 18.46 3.29
CA LEU A 336 16.03 17.23 3.43
C LEU A 336 16.56 16.71 2.09
N LEU A 337 15.85 16.97 0.98
CA LEU A 337 16.22 16.43 -0.34
C LEU A 337 16.97 17.42 -1.25
N ASN A 338 17.01 18.73 -0.90
CA ASN A 338 17.67 19.73 -1.75
C ASN A 338 18.41 20.82 -0.97
N GLU A 339 17.73 21.56 -0.09
CA GLU A 339 18.30 22.76 0.52
C GLU A 339 19.48 22.45 1.44
N ALA A 340 19.46 21.34 2.19
CA ALA A 340 20.59 20.93 3.01
C ALA A 340 21.90 20.83 2.20
N TYR A 341 21.82 20.32 0.96
CA TYR A 341 22.97 20.18 0.06
C TYR A 341 23.42 21.50 -0.59
N LEU A 342 22.57 22.54 -0.58
CA LEU A 342 22.93 23.90 -0.96
C LEU A 342 23.60 24.66 0.19
N ARG A 343 23.25 24.33 1.44
CA ARG A 343 23.71 25.02 2.65
C ARG A 343 25.05 24.48 3.15
N TYR A 344 25.22 23.15 3.14
CA TYR A 344 26.38 22.48 3.72
C TYR A 344 27.23 21.87 2.61
N GLU A 345 28.40 22.45 2.34
CA GLU A 345 29.36 21.90 1.38
C GLU A 345 30.08 20.65 1.93
N ASP A 346 30.28 20.59 3.24
CA ASP A 346 30.93 19.47 3.92
C ASP A 346 29.94 18.32 4.20
N PRO A 347 30.15 17.11 3.63
CA PRO A 347 29.31 15.95 3.92
C PRO A 347 29.20 15.60 5.41
N ASP A 348 30.21 15.89 6.23
CA ASP A 348 30.15 15.62 7.67
C ASP A 348 29.19 16.56 8.41
N GLU A 349 28.95 17.77 7.89
CA GLU A 349 27.93 18.68 8.41
C GLU A 349 26.52 18.24 7.96
N GLN A 350 26.41 17.76 6.72
CA GLN A 350 25.15 17.18 6.20
C GLN A 350 24.71 16.00 7.07
N ASP A 351 25.62 15.06 7.35
CA ASP A 351 25.28 13.87 8.15
C ASP A 351 24.88 14.22 9.58
N LYS A 352 25.52 15.22 10.21
CA LYS A 352 25.10 15.72 11.53
C LYS A 352 23.71 16.34 11.48
N PHE A 353 23.39 17.09 10.44
CA PHE A 353 22.07 17.69 10.27
C PHE A 353 20.99 16.61 10.12
N PHE A 354 21.21 15.60 9.29
CA PHE A 354 20.26 14.49 9.11
C PHE A 354 20.11 13.63 10.36
N ALA A 355 21.20 13.32 11.06
CA ALA A 355 21.19 12.60 12.32
C ALA A 355 20.41 13.36 13.42
N ALA A 356 20.53 14.70 13.45
CA ALA A 356 19.75 15.53 14.36
C ALA A 356 18.26 15.55 14.00
N ALA A 357 17.94 15.64 12.70
CA ALA A 357 16.56 15.59 12.23
C ALA A 357 15.88 14.25 12.58
N ALA A 358 16.56 13.13 12.34
CA ALA A 358 16.04 11.80 12.66
C ALA A 358 15.78 11.64 14.18
N ALA A 359 16.74 12.03 15.02
CA ALA A 359 16.59 11.98 16.47
C ALA A 359 15.43 12.86 16.98
N SER A 360 15.32 14.11 16.51
CA SER A 360 14.25 15.01 16.94
C SER A 360 12.85 14.53 16.53
N VAL A 361 12.72 13.94 15.33
CA VAL A 361 11.45 13.34 14.89
C VAL A 361 11.12 12.11 15.72
N PHE A 362 12.11 11.25 15.99
CA PHE A 362 11.92 10.08 16.85
C PHE A 362 11.46 10.47 18.26
N ASP A 363 12.07 11.51 18.84
CA ASP A 363 11.67 12.05 20.15
C ASP A 363 10.24 12.59 20.13
N ALA A 364 9.86 13.33 19.08
CA ALA A 364 8.49 13.82 18.91
C ALA A 364 7.46 12.68 18.84
N LEU A 365 7.74 11.63 18.05
CA LEU A 365 6.89 10.43 17.97
C LEU A 365 6.84 9.67 19.30
N SER A 366 7.97 9.55 19.99
CA SER A 366 8.08 8.83 21.27
C SER A 366 7.40 9.55 22.42
N SER A 367 7.18 10.87 22.31
CA SER A 367 6.53 11.68 23.34
C SER A 367 5.00 11.52 23.40
N GLY A 368 4.37 11.05 22.32
CA GLY A 368 2.92 10.83 22.24
C GLY A 368 2.05 12.09 22.31
N GLY A 369 2.60 13.28 22.05
CA GLY A 369 1.85 14.55 22.08
C GLY A 369 0.84 14.76 20.95
N PHE A 370 0.35 13.71 20.30
CA PHE A 370 -0.50 13.74 19.10
C PHE A 370 -1.67 12.76 19.19
N ALA A 371 -2.68 12.94 18.34
CA ALA A 371 -3.80 12.01 18.24
C ALA A 371 -3.36 10.72 17.52
N PRO A 372 -3.52 9.52 18.12
CA PRO A 372 -3.08 8.26 17.49
C PRO A 372 -3.72 7.99 16.12
N ALA A 373 -4.97 8.43 15.93
CA ALA A 373 -5.67 8.31 14.65
C ALA A 373 -4.96 9.03 13.50
N ASP A 374 -4.34 10.19 13.77
CA ASP A 374 -3.59 10.95 12.77
C ASP A 374 -2.29 10.23 12.39
N LEU A 375 -1.61 9.61 13.35
CA LEU A 375 -0.42 8.80 13.09
C LEU A 375 -0.76 7.56 12.25
N VAL A 376 -1.84 6.84 12.60
CA VAL A 376 -2.31 5.68 11.82
C VAL A 376 -2.64 6.09 10.39
N SER A 377 -3.31 7.23 10.20
CA SER A 377 -3.63 7.77 8.87
C SER A 377 -2.37 8.11 8.07
N ALA A 378 -1.37 8.71 8.72
CA ALA A 378 -0.08 9.02 8.10
C ALA A 378 0.66 7.74 7.67
N LEU A 379 0.75 6.73 8.55
CA LEU A 379 1.40 5.45 8.25
C LEU A 379 0.67 4.67 7.16
N ALA A 380 -0.66 4.64 7.19
CA ALA A 380 -1.48 4.00 6.16
C ALA A 380 -1.21 4.63 4.79
N ARG A 381 -1.24 5.96 4.71
CA ARG A 381 -0.90 6.69 3.49
C ARG A 381 0.53 6.41 3.02
N SER A 382 1.51 6.39 3.94
CA SER A 382 2.89 6.05 3.60
C SER A 382 3.03 4.62 3.05
N GLY A 383 2.28 3.66 3.60
CA GLY A 383 2.23 2.29 3.10
C GLY A 383 1.56 2.18 1.73
N ASP A 384 0.40 2.81 1.54
CA ASP A 384 -0.34 2.84 0.28
C ASP A 384 0.48 3.45 -0.87
N GLU A 385 1.21 4.52 -0.57
CA GLU A 385 2.13 5.16 -1.52
C GLU A 385 3.49 4.43 -1.64
N ARG A 386 3.68 3.29 -0.95
CA ARG A 386 4.92 2.47 -0.93
C ARG A 386 6.17 3.24 -0.49
N ARG A 387 5.98 4.24 0.36
CA ARG A 387 7.02 5.06 0.99
C ARG A 387 7.42 4.57 2.37
N LEU A 388 6.67 3.63 2.91
CA LEU A 388 7.00 2.87 4.10
C LEU A 388 7.02 1.39 3.71
N LEU A 389 8.17 0.76 3.84
CA LEU A 389 8.34 -0.66 3.55
C LEU A 389 8.85 -1.38 4.80
N LEU A 390 8.41 -2.62 4.99
CA LEU A 390 8.73 -3.44 6.15
C LEU A 390 8.98 -4.89 5.73
N TRP A 391 10.05 -5.45 6.27
CA TRP A 391 10.42 -6.86 6.16
C TRP A 391 10.79 -7.38 7.56
N SER A 392 10.38 -8.60 7.87
CA SER A 392 10.69 -9.30 9.12
C SER A 392 11.53 -10.56 8.85
N ASP A 393 12.51 -10.82 9.72
CA ASP A 393 13.28 -12.08 9.77
C ASP A 393 12.51 -13.20 10.50
N HIS A 394 11.30 -12.91 11.00
CA HIS A 394 10.40 -13.86 11.64
C HIS A 394 9.33 -14.31 10.65
N ASP A 395 9.29 -15.62 10.35
CA ASP A 395 8.42 -16.19 9.30
C ASP A 395 6.92 -15.87 9.51
N ASP A 396 6.45 -15.93 10.76
CA ASP A 396 5.04 -15.66 11.09
C ASP A 396 4.66 -14.19 10.83
N ASP A 397 5.55 -13.25 11.20
CA ASP A 397 5.35 -11.83 10.94
C ASP A 397 5.43 -11.53 9.44
N GLN A 398 6.41 -12.11 8.76
CA GLN A 398 6.61 -11.89 7.33
C GLN A 398 5.44 -12.42 6.50
N ALA A 399 4.79 -13.51 6.93
CA ALA A 399 3.59 -14.04 6.30
C ALA A 399 2.41 -13.05 6.38
N LEU A 400 2.26 -12.32 7.50
CA LEU A 400 1.23 -11.29 7.65
C LEU A 400 1.52 -10.04 6.78
N LEU A 401 2.78 -9.75 6.50
CA LEU A 401 3.22 -8.63 5.68
C LEU A 401 3.13 -8.91 4.18
N ALA A 402 3.37 -10.15 3.75
CA ALA A 402 3.59 -10.54 2.35
C ALA A 402 2.50 -10.08 1.36
N ASP A 403 1.26 -9.93 1.84
CA ASP A 403 0.12 -9.51 1.03
C ASP A 403 -0.23 -8.03 1.12
N THR A 404 0.63 -7.24 1.77
CA THR A 404 0.46 -5.79 1.95
C THR A 404 1.37 -4.99 1.04
N THR A 405 1.06 -3.70 0.86
CA THR A 405 1.95 -2.75 0.19
C THR A 405 3.27 -2.55 0.93
N LEU A 406 3.27 -2.72 2.27
CA LEU A 406 4.46 -2.61 3.13
C LEU A 406 5.54 -3.64 2.77
N ALA A 407 5.16 -4.83 2.31
CA ALA A 407 6.15 -5.84 1.94
C ALA A 407 7.03 -5.42 0.76
N GLY A 408 6.61 -4.47 -0.08
CA GLY A 408 7.46 -3.92 -1.15
C GLY A 408 7.94 -4.94 -2.19
N ALA A 409 7.26 -6.08 -2.33
CA ALA A 409 7.56 -7.10 -3.33
C ALA A 409 7.18 -6.64 -4.75
N LEU A 410 7.67 -7.38 -5.76
CA LEU A 410 7.32 -7.17 -7.17
C LEU A 410 5.79 -7.12 -7.38
N PRO A 411 5.29 -6.38 -8.38
CA PRO A 411 3.86 -6.27 -8.64
C PRO A 411 3.26 -7.65 -8.93
N ARG A 412 2.20 -7.99 -8.21
CA ARG A 412 1.46 -9.24 -8.41
C ARG A 412 0.23 -8.98 -9.24
N THR A 413 0.03 -9.81 -10.26
CA THR A 413 -1.22 -9.84 -11.04
C THR A 413 -2.13 -10.88 -10.41
N ASP A 414 -3.39 -10.52 -10.20
CA ASP A 414 -4.42 -11.41 -9.65
C ASP A 414 -5.61 -11.52 -10.63
N ALA A 415 -6.74 -12.07 -10.17
CA ALA A 415 -7.92 -12.27 -11.00
C ALA A 415 -8.58 -10.95 -11.45
N ASP A 416 -8.39 -9.88 -10.67
CA ASP A 416 -9.13 -8.63 -10.80
C ASP A 416 -8.27 -7.54 -11.43
N ILE A 417 -6.95 -7.56 -11.16
CA ILE A 417 -6.00 -6.52 -11.59
C ILE A 417 -4.72 -7.11 -12.19
N ALA A 418 -4.40 -6.69 -13.41
CA ALA A 418 -3.12 -6.94 -14.08
C ALA A 418 -2.17 -5.75 -13.86
N ARG A 419 -1.04 -6.00 -13.18
CA ARG A 419 -0.14 -4.95 -12.70
C ARG A 419 1.14 -4.84 -13.52
N PHE A 420 1.38 -3.67 -14.10
CA PHE A 420 2.68 -3.27 -14.63
C PHE A 420 3.57 -2.73 -13.50
N GLY A 421 4.89 -2.85 -13.67
CA GLY A 421 5.87 -2.16 -12.82
C GLY A 421 6.66 -1.13 -13.61
N VAL A 422 6.74 0.11 -13.11
CA VAL A 422 7.54 1.20 -13.68
C VAL A 422 8.54 1.67 -12.64
N TYR A 423 9.76 1.15 -12.75
CA TYR A 423 10.80 1.44 -11.77
C TYR A 423 11.93 2.26 -12.36
N LEU A 424 12.33 3.31 -11.66
CA LEU A 424 13.34 4.26 -12.13
C LEU A 424 14.52 4.29 -11.17
N ASN A 425 15.73 4.25 -11.74
CA ASN A 425 16.97 4.42 -11.01
C ASN A 425 17.75 5.61 -11.58
N ASP A 426 18.37 6.40 -10.70
CA ASP A 426 19.38 7.37 -11.11
C ASP A 426 20.64 6.62 -11.59
N GLY A 427 21.07 6.96 -12.81
CA GLY A 427 22.31 6.49 -13.42
C GLY A 427 23.41 7.55 -13.44
N THR A 428 23.19 8.69 -12.81
CA THR A 428 24.10 9.84 -12.80
C THR A 428 25.13 9.75 -11.66
N GLY A 429 24.73 9.17 -10.53
CA GLY A 429 25.45 9.30 -9.26
C GLY A 429 25.30 10.69 -8.67
N SER A 430 24.09 11.26 -8.73
CA SER A 430 23.81 12.64 -8.35
C SER A 430 22.39 12.82 -7.80
N LYS A 431 22.11 14.00 -7.24
CA LYS A 431 20.77 14.38 -6.72
C LYS A 431 19.91 15.08 -7.76
N MET A 432 20.28 15.02 -9.03
CA MET A 432 19.54 15.66 -10.12
C MET A 432 18.11 15.12 -10.24
N THR A 433 17.86 13.88 -9.80
CA THR A 433 16.50 13.32 -9.80
C THR A 433 15.53 14.00 -8.82
N TYR A 434 15.99 14.89 -7.94
CA TYR A 434 15.11 15.85 -7.24
C TYR A 434 14.29 16.71 -8.22
N TYR A 435 14.91 17.13 -9.32
CA TYR A 435 14.28 17.94 -10.36
C TYR A 435 13.63 17.10 -11.46
N ALA A 436 13.72 15.77 -11.39
CA ALA A 436 13.14 14.91 -12.41
C ALA A 436 11.65 14.64 -12.14
N GLY A 437 10.92 14.32 -13.20
CA GLY A 437 9.53 13.88 -13.14
C GLY A 437 9.31 12.66 -14.02
N ALA A 438 8.31 11.85 -13.66
CA ALA A 438 7.85 10.73 -14.46
C ALA A 438 6.32 10.77 -14.54
N ASP A 439 5.79 10.86 -15.75
CA ASP A 439 4.36 10.77 -16.01
C ASP A 439 4.07 9.41 -16.66
N THR A 440 3.17 8.64 -16.06
CA THR A 440 2.86 7.28 -16.48
C THR A 440 1.38 7.16 -16.82
N THR A 441 1.07 6.55 -17.96
CA THR A 441 -0.30 6.19 -18.36
C THR A 441 -0.35 4.73 -18.80
N VAL A 442 -1.52 4.11 -18.59
CA VAL A 442 -1.80 2.75 -19.05
C VAL A 442 -3.19 2.72 -19.70
N ALA A 443 -3.35 1.95 -20.76
CA ALA A 443 -4.63 1.79 -21.44
C ALA A 443 -4.74 0.43 -22.14
N TRP A 444 -5.96 -0.06 -22.32
CA TRP A 444 -6.25 -1.10 -23.31
C TRP A 444 -6.36 -0.45 -24.69
N THR A 445 -5.48 -0.81 -25.63
CA THR A 445 -5.61 -0.36 -27.04
C THR A 445 -6.65 -1.18 -27.79
N SER A 446 -6.84 -2.43 -27.38
CA SER A 446 -7.93 -3.30 -27.79
C SER A 446 -8.18 -4.34 -26.71
N CYS A 447 -9.44 -4.67 -26.44
CA CYS A 447 -9.77 -5.71 -25.48
C CYS A 447 -11.12 -6.37 -25.79
N ILE A 448 -11.23 -7.65 -25.49
CA ILE A 448 -12.44 -8.45 -25.65
C ILE A 448 -12.69 -9.16 -24.32
N ALA A 449 -13.79 -8.81 -23.65
CA ALA A 449 -14.23 -9.49 -22.44
C ALA A 449 -14.83 -10.86 -22.79
N GLY A 450 -14.39 -11.89 -22.06
CA GLY A 450 -14.91 -13.24 -22.15
C GLY A 450 -15.17 -13.85 -20.77
N PRO A 451 -15.75 -15.06 -20.70
CA PRO A 451 -16.10 -15.70 -19.43
C PRO A 451 -14.92 -16.04 -18.52
N ARG A 452 -13.68 -15.99 -19.04
CA ARG A 452 -12.44 -16.33 -18.33
C ARG A 452 -11.53 -15.12 -18.09
N GLY A 453 -12.02 -13.91 -18.38
CA GLY A 453 -11.22 -12.68 -18.34
C GLY A 453 -11.15 -11.98 -19.71
N VAL A 454 -10.23 -11.04 -19.83
CA VAL A 454 -10.04 -10.18 -20.99
C VAL A 454 -8.86 -10.66 -21.83
N THR A 455 -9.06 -10.72 -23.15
CA THR A 455 -7.97 -10.89 -24.12
C THR A 455 -7.82 -9.60 -24.93
N GLY A 456 -6.60 -9.11 -25.08
CA GLY A 456 -6.37 -7.82 -25.74
C GLY A 456 -4.91 -7.40 -25.77
N GLN A 457 -4.72 -6.14 -26.12
CA GLN A 457 -3.44 -5.45 -26.10
C GLN A 457 -3.52 -4.25 -25.16
N ALA A 458 -2.54 -4.15 -24.27
CA ALA A 458 -2.34 -3.02 -23.37
C ALA A 458 -1.18 -2.15 -23.87
N GLU A 459 -1.25 -0.86 -23.62
CA GLU A 459 -0.18 0.10 -23.85
C GLU A 459 0.17 0.81 -22.54
N LEU A 460 1.46 0.78 -22.20
CA LEU A 460 2.07 1.52 -21.11
C LEU A 460 2.92 2.64 -21.73
N THR A 461 2.69 3.87 -21.28
CA THR A 461 3.52 5.03 -21.67
C THR A 461 4.14 5.65 -20.44
N VAL A 462 5.46 5.86 -20.47
CA VAL A 462 6.24 6.49 -19.39
C VAL A 462 7.04 7.64 -19.97
N THR A 463 6.78 8.86 -19.54
CA THR A 463 7.54 10.05 -19.94
C THR A 463 8.40 10.53 -18.78
N VAL A 464 9.72 10.47 -18.95
CA VAL A 464 10.69 11.00 -18.00
C VAL A 464 11.09 12.40 -18.45
N ARG A 465 11.17 13.35 -17.52
CA ARG A 465 11.54 14.74 -17.78
C ARG A 465 12.55 15.25 -16.76
N ASN A 466 13.38 16.19 -17.17
CA ASN A 466 14.27 16.93 -16.29
C ASN A 466 13.75 18.37 -16.14
N ASP A 467 13.05 18.65 -15.02
CA ASP A 467 12.50 19.98 -14.70
C ASP A 467 13.54 20.91 -14.04
N ALA A 468 14.84 20.58 -14.09
CA ALA A 468 15.87 21.39 -13.45
C ALA A 468 15.97 22.80 -14.05
N PRO A 469 16.49 23.78 -13.27
CA PRO A 469 16.80 25.10 -13.81
C PRO A 469 17.76 25.03 -15.01
N ALA A 470 17.63 25.96 -15.96
CA ALA A 470 18.50 25.99 -17.14
C ALA A 470 19.99 26.16 -16.80
N ASP A 471 20.29 26.74 -15.64
CA ASP A 471 21.62 26.92 -15.06
C ASP A 471 21.98 25.84 -14.03
N ALA A 472 21.30 24.68 -14.03
CA ALA A 472 21.54 23.59 -13.08
C ALA A 472 22.99 23.08 -13.05
N ALA A 473 23.76 23.30 -14.13
CA ALA A 473 25.20 23.03 -14.16
C ALA A 473 26.02 23.84 -13.15
N THR A 474 25.45 24.91 -12.57
CA THR A 474 26.07 25.75 -11.54
C THR A 474 25.73 25.33 -10.11
N LEU A 475 24.83 24.37 -9.94
CA LEU A 475 24.53 23.79 -8.63
C LEU A 475 25.75 23.06 -8.08
N PRO A 476 25.87 22.90 -6.75
CA PRO A 476 26.97 22.18 -6.12
C PRO A 476 27.21 20.79 -6.73
N ASP A 477 28.47 20.35 -6.75
CA ASP A 477 28.86 19.04 -7.28
C ASP A 477 28.12 17.88 -6.60
N TYR A 478 27.75 18.04 -5.33
CA TYR A 478 26.96 17.05 -4.59
C TYR A 478 25.54 16.88 -5.13
N ILE A 479 25.02 17.90 -5.83
CA ILE A 479 23.74 17.85 -6.52
C ILE A 479 23.91 17.37 -7.97
N THR A 480 24.90 17.89 -8.69
CA THR A 480 25.07 17.61 -10.13
C THR A 480 25.84 16.32 -10.42
N GLY A 481 26.56 15.78 -9.44
CA GLY A 481 27.52 14.68 -9.60
C GLY A 481 28.89 15.13 -10.12
N GLY A 482 29.06 16.42 -10.46
CA GLY A 482 30.33 17.02 -10.88
C GLY A 482 30.96 16.40 -12.13
N GLY A 483 30.21 15.61 -12.92
CA GLY A 483 30.78 14.87 -14.06
C GLY A 483 31.48 13.55 -13.72
N SER A 484 31.49 13.14 -12.45
CA SER A 484 32.32 12.02 -11.94
C SER A 484 32.04 10.67 -12.62
N PHE A 485 30.83 10.48 -13.15
CA PHE A 485 30.39 9.24 -13.81
C PHE A 485 30.18 9.42 -15.31
N GLY A 486 30.77 10.46 -15.91
CA GLY A 486 30.70 10.73 -17.36
C GLY A 486 29.41 11.40 -17.82
N ILE A 487 28.59 11.90 -16.89
CA ILE A 487 27.37 12.67 -17.17
C ILE A 487 27.63 14.15 -16.89
N PRO A 488 27.46 15.07 -17.86
CA PRO A 488 27.71 16.49 -17.64
C PRO A 488 26.87 17.09 -16.48
N PRO A 489 27.42 18.03 -15.69
CA PRO A 489 26.65 18.73 -14.67
C PRO A 489 25.34 19.32 -15.21
N GLY A 490 24.24 19.13 -14.48
CA GLY A 490 22.88 19.56 -14.86
C GLY A 490 22.11 18.57 -15.75
N VAL A 491 22.78 17.58 -16.35
CA VAL A 491 22.13 16.46 -17.06
C VAL A 491 21.77 15.36 -16.05
N ALA A 492 20.59 14.78 -16.19
CA ALA A 492 20.15 13.63 -15.40
C ALA A 492 20.10 12.38 -16.29
N ARG A 493 20.83 11.33 -15.91
CA ARG A 493 20.67 9.99 -16.50
C ARG A 493 19.66 9.20 -15.71
N THR A 494 18.58 8.77 -16.35
CA THR A 494 17.58 7.87 -15.77
C THR A 494 17.63 6.51 -16.44
N VAL A 495 17.68 5.45 -15.63
CA VAL A 495 17.56 4.06 -16.08
C VAL A 495 16.20 3.54 -15.66
N GLY A 496 15.36 3.16 -16.62
CA GLY A 496 14.02 2.62 -16.35
C GLY A 496 13.95 1.11 -16.52
N TYR A 497 13.13 0.47 -15.68
CA TYR A 497 12.82 -0.97 -15.68
C TYR A 497 11.30 -1.13 -15.75
N LEU A 498 10.82 -1.60 -16.89
CA LEU A 498 9.39 -1.77 -17.18
C LEU A 498 9.04 -3.24 -17.09
N TYR A 499 8.30 -3.62 -16.06
CA TYR A 499 7.84 -4.99 -15.81
C TYR A 499 6.46 -5.17 -16.45
N LEU A 500 6.35 -6.15 -17.36
CA LEU A 500 5.05 -6.56 -17.87
C LEU A 500 4.30 -7.39 -16.81
N PRO A 501 2.96 -7.34 -16.79
CA PRO A 501 2.18 -8.20 -15.92
C PRO A 501 2.44 -9.68 -16.24
N THR A 502 2.24 -10.54 -15.24
CA THR A 502 2.33 -11.99 -15.48
C THR A 502 1.25 -12.41 -16.49
N GLY A 503 1.60 -13.26 -17.45
CA GLY A 503 0.68 -13.66 -18.52
C GLY A 503 0.61 -12.67 -19.71
N PHE A 504 1.46 -11.63 -19.75
CA PHE A 504 1.59 -10.74 -20.90
C PHE A 504 2.87 -11.02 -21.67
N SER A 505 2.81 -10.81 -22.99
CA SER A 505 3.96 -10.92 -23.89
C SER A 505 4.21 -9.59 -24.60
N LEU A 506 5.49 -9.27 -24.83
CA LEU A 506 5.85 -8.02 -25.50
C LEU A 506 5.44 -8.06 -26.98
N ALA A 507 4.64 -7.08 -27.41
CA ALA A 507 4.25 -6.89 -28.81
C ALA A 507 5.21 -5.91 -29.52
N ASP A 508 5.40 -4.73 -28.92
CA ASP A 508 6.26 -3.67 -29.45
C ASP A 508 6.75 -2.75 -28.32
N ALA A 509 7.90 -2.10 -28.53
CA ALA A 509 8.40 -1.08 -27.62
C ALA A 509 9.25 -0.04 -28.36
N THR A 510 8.97 1.24 -28.11
CA THR A 510 9.66 2.37 -28.77
C THR A 510 10.04 3.45 -27.77
N MET A 511 11.19 4.08 -27.98
CA MET A 511 11.61 5.30 -27.28
C MET A 511 11.51 6.50 -28.22
N SER A 512 11.05 7.64 -27.70
CA SER A 512 10.90 8.89 -28.48
C SER A 512 12.22 9.47 -28.99
N ASP A 513 13.33 9.20 -28.30
CA ASP A 513 14.68 9.61 -28.68
C ASP A 513 15.37 8.62 -29.64
N GLY A 514 14.68 7.52 -30.01
CA GLY A 514 15.20 6.46 -30.86
C GLY A 514 16.16 5.49 -30.16
N SER A 515 16.35 5.61 -28.84
CA SER A 515 17.10 4.61 -28.07
C SER A 515 16.36 3.26 -28.06
N GLY A 516 17.14 2.18 -27.92
CA GLY A 516 16.59 0.82 -27.86
C GLY A 516 16.34 0.36 -26.44
N PHE A 517 15.61 -0.74 -26.31
CA PHE A 517 15.43 -1.43 -25.04
C PHE A 517 16.42 -2.59 -24.90
N GLY A 518 17.05 -2.69 -23.74
CA GLY A 518 17.54 -3.95 -23.21
C GLY A 518 16.41 -4.71 -22.50
N GLY A 519 16.77 -5.71 -21.71
CA GLY A 519 15.79 -6.40 -20.88
C GLY A 519 16.21 -7.80 -20.47
N GLY A 520 15.32 -8.44 -19.72
CA GLY A 520 15.51 -9.78 -19.19
C GLY A 520 14.19 -10.39 -18.75
N VAL A 521 14.29 -11.41 -17.91
CA VAL A 521 13.17 -11.97 -17.17
C VAL A 521 13.54 -11.89 -15.70
N HIS A 522 12.57 -11.53 -14.86
CA HIS A 522 12.72 -11.53 -13.41
C HIS A 522 11.44 -12.09 -12.80
N ASP A 523 11.55 -13.23 -12.09
CA ASP A 523 10.43 -13.92 -11.45
C ASP A 523 9.26 -14.15 -12.44
N GLY A 524 9.58 -14.73 -13.60
CA GLY A 524 8.61 -15.04 -14.65
C GLY A 524 8.05 -13.83 -15.43
N ARG A 525 8.45 -12.60 -15.11
CA ARG A 525 7.98 -11.38 -15.78
C ARG A 525 8.98 -10.90 -16.81
N ARG A 526 8.49 -10.46 -17.97
CA ARG A 526 9.33 -9.78 -18.96
C ARG A 526 9.67 -8.38 -18.46
N VAL A 527 10.97 -8.06 -18.41
CA VAL A 527 11.46 -6.74 -18.02
C VAL A 527 12.11 -6.08 -19.23
N LEU A 528 11.72 -4.84 -19.53
CA LEU A 528 12.39 -3.98 -20.50
C LEU A 528 13.23 -2.94 -19.77
N THR A 529 14.42 -2.66 -20.28
CA THR A 529 15.31 -1.65 -19.69
C THR A 529 15.65 -0.56 -20.69
N PHE A 530 15.58 0.71 -20.28
CA PHE A 530 16.04 1.84 -21.09
C PHE A 530 16.93 2.77 -20.28
N SER A 531 17.70 3.62 -20.95
CA SER A 531 18.50 4.68 -20.34
C SER A 531 18.38 5.94 -21.17
N VAL A 532 18.10 7.07 -20.53
CA VAL A 532 17.99 8.39 -21.17
C VAL A 532 18.83 9.40 -20.42
N ASP A 533 19.49 10.30 -21.16
CA ASP A 533 20.23 11.44 -20.63
C ASP A 533 19.47 12.70 -20.99
N LEU A 534 18.94 13.40 -20.00
CA LEU A 534 18.08 14.56 -20.21
C LEU A 534 18.75 15.82 -19.67
N ALA A 535 19.02 16.79 -20.54
CA ALA A 535 19.39 18.13 -20.13
C ALA A 535 18.19 18.88 -19.51
N PRO A 536 18.41 20.00 -18.79
CA PRO A 536 17.32 20.79 -18.24
C PRO A 536 16.27 21.17 -19.31
N GLY A 537 15.00 20.86 -19.04
CA GLY A 537 13.87 21.09 -19.95
C GLY A 537 13.63 20.00 -20.98
N GLU A 538 14.48 18.96 -21.07
CA GLU A 538 14.29 17.84 -21.97
C GLU A 538 13.40 16.74 -21.36
N SER A 539 12.81 15.92 -22.24
CA SER A 539 12.02 14.74 -21.87
C SER A 539 12.18 13.63 -22.90
N ALA A 540 11.93 12.40 -22.46
CA ALA A 540 11.88 11.22 -23.32
C ALA A 540 10.75 10.30 -22.88
N THR A 541 10.11 9.65 -23.85
CA THR A 541 8.95 8.80 -23.64
C THR A 541 9.23 7.37 -24.10
N ALA A 542 8.99 6.42 -23.21
CA ALA A 542 8.91 4.99 -23.50
C ALA A 542 7.44 4.62 -23.75
N THR A 543 7.15 3.97 -24.88
CA THR A 543 5.84 3.38 -25.16
C THR A 543 6.01 1.88 -25.36
N VAL A 544 5.29 1.08 -24.57
CA VAL A 544 5.37 -0.38 -24.56
C VAL A 544 3.98 -0.95 -24.80
N ARG A 545 3.86 -1.81 -25.82
CA ARG A 545 2.64 -2.57 -26.12
C ARG A 545 2.84 -4.02 -25.74
N ALA A 546 1.88 -4.57 -25.01
CA ALA A 546 1.91 -5.95 -24.56
C ALA A 546 0.59 -6.65 -24.85
N ASP A 547 0.66 -7.84 -25.41
CA ASP A 547 -0.49 -8.69 -25.68
C ASP A 547 -0.72 -9.66 -24.52
N THR A 548 -1.98 -9.86 -24.14
CA THR A 548 -2.37 -10.95 -23.22
C THR A 548 -2.02 -12.30 -23.85
N ALA A 549 -1.20 -13.11 -23.18
CA ALA A 549 -0.90 -14.47 -23.61
C ALA A 549 -2.03 -15.45 -23.23
N GLU A 550 -2.73 -15.16 -22.13
CA GLU A 550 -3.93 -15.84 -21.66
C GLU A 550 -4.96 -14.79 -21.20
N PRO A 551 -6.26 -15.13 -21.04
CA PRO A 551 -7.23 -14.19 -20.48
C PRO A 551 -6.74 -13.61 -19.16
N ALA A 552 -6.70 -12.28 -19.08
CA ALA A 552 -6.20 -11.51 -17.95
C ALA A 552 -7.34 -10.79 -17.22
N ALA A 553 -7.00 -10.19 -16.07
CA ALA A 553 -7.83 -9.21 -15.40
C ALA A 553 -8.29 -8.08 -16.35
N SER A 554 -9.50 -7.56 -16.13
CA SER A 554 -10.06 -6.46 -16.92
C SER A 554 -9.46 -5.10 -16.56
N VAL A 555 -8.95 -4.95 -15.35
CA VAL A 555 -8.33 -3.72 -14.86
C VAL A 555 -6.81 -3.82 -14.99
N LEU A 556 -6.20 -2.79 -15.55
CA LEU A 556 -4.76 -2.56 -15.54
C LEU A 556 -4.42 -1.57 -14.43
N GLU A 557 -3.30 -1.79 -13.77
CA GLU A 557 -2.75 -0.88 -12.76
C GLU A 557 -1.23 -0.77 -12.95
N VAL A 558 -0.66 0.39 -12.60
CA VAL A 558 0.79 0.58 -12.62
C VAL A 558 1.34 0.85 -11.21
N VAL A 559 2.23 -0.03 -10.76
CA VAL A 559 3.08 0.21 -9.58
C VAL A 559 4.34 0.94 -10.02
N GLN A 560 4.68 2.05 -9.35
CA GLN A 560 5.77 2.92 -9.77
C GLN A 560 6.72 3.30 -8.63
N THR A 561 7.96 3.68 -8.96
CA THR A 561 8.92 4.21 -8.00
C THR A 561 8.38 5.45 -7.27
N PRO A 562 8.39 5.47 -5.92
CA PRO A 562 8.02 6.66 -5.16
C PRO A 562 9.03 7.81 -5.35
N GLY A 563 8.62 8.88 -6.02
CA GLY A 563 9.44 10.09 -6.24
C GLY A 563 9.19 11.19 -5.20
N VAL A 564 9.85 12.34 -5.38
CA VAL A 564 9.64 13.57 -4.58
C VAL A 564 8.21 14.08 -4.70
N LYS A 565 7.62 13.98 -5.90
CA LYS A 565 6.24 14.37 -6.18
C LYS A 565 5.34 13.17 -5.99
N THR A 566 4.20 13.37 -5.34
CA THR A 566 3.14 12.36 -5.25
C THR A 566 2.44 12.23 -6.60
N SER A 567 2.28 11.01 -7.09
CA SER A 567 1.53 10.69 -8.30
C SER A 567 0.39 9.74 -7.98
N SER A 568 -0.75 9.94 -8.62
CA SER A 568 -1.85 8.97 -8.56
C SER A 568 -1.43 7.66 -9.22
N VAL A 569 -1.93 6.53 -8.72
CA VAL A 569 -1.75 5.21 -9.33
C VAL A 569 -2.49 5.19 -10.68
N PRO A 570 -1.81 5.02 -11.83
CA PRO A 570 -2.46 4.91 -13.13
C PRO A 570 -3.24 3.59 -13.25
N THR A 571 -4.50 3.68 -13.64
CA THR A 571 -5.38 2.52 -13.88
C THR A 571 -6.15 2.66 -15.19
N ALA A 572 -6.61 1.54 -15.74
CA ALA A 572 -7.51 1.50 -16.89
C ALA A 572 -8.37 0.23 -16.90
N ALA A 573 -9.68 0.33 -17.09
CA ALA A 573 -10.54 -0.83 -17.26
C ALA A 573 -10.80 -1.14 -18.74
N CYS A 574 -10.93 -2.42 -19.08
CA CYS A 574 -11.34 -2.83 -20.40
C CYS A 574 -12.77 -2.35 -20.69
N GLY A 575 -12.94 -1.55 -21.75
CA GLY A 575 -14.24 -0.97 -22.13
C GLY A 575 -14.38 0.50 -21.78
N ASP A 576 -13.45 1.07 -21.00
CA ASP A 576 -13.28 2.52 -20.94
C ASP A 576 -12.91 2.98 -22.35
N ALA A 577 -13.74 3.84 -22.95
CA ALA A 577 -13.44 4.41 -24.24
C ALA A 577 -12.12 5.19 -24.10
N GLY A 578 -11.06 4.73 -24.78
CA GLY A 578 -9.87 5.55 -25.01
C GLY A 578 -10.28 6.89 -25.66
N PRO A 579 -9.48 7.96 -25.46
CA PRO A 579 -9.81 9.32 -25.89
C PRO A 579 -10.21 9.46 -27.37
#